data_AF-A0A2E6WDV9-F1
#
_entry.id   AF-A0A2E6WDV9-F1
#
_cell.length_a   1.000
_cell.length_b   1.000
_cell.length_c   1.000
_cell.angle_alpha   90.00
_cell.angle_beta   90.00
_cell.angle_gamma   90.00
#
_symmetry.space_group_name_H-M   'P 1'
#
loop_
_entity.id
_entity.type
_entity.pdbx_description
1 polymer ?
#
loop_
_entity_poly.entity_id
_entity_poly.type
_entity_poly.pdbx_seq_one_letter_code
_entity_poly.pdbx_strand_id
1 'polypeptide(L)'
;MKTERIATVAPIEEDQASERVSAIYNDIKSTKQIDFIPNFWKVIAVNPDLLEQVWGQLKTLMHPEAVGRESKLTPAIREMIAVAVSATNGCSYCVNSHTAILKKHGIDDETLGEVLAIAGLFNQTNSLADGFQVVSDVLPRLDV
;
A
#
# COMPACT_ATOMS: atom_id res chain seq x y z
N MET A 1 -23.87 10.54 13.93
CA MET A 1 -23.92 9.14 13.48
C MET A 1 -22.73 8.94 12.53
N LYS A 2 -21.72 8.15 12.91
CA LYS A 2 -20.65 7.80 11.95
C LYS A 2 -21.27 6.77 11.01
N THR A 3 -21.58 7.15 9.78
CA THR A 3 -22.04 6.20 8.77
C THR A 3 -20.92 5.20 8.56
N GLU A 4 -21.20 3.93 8.81
CA GLU A 4 -20.25 2.83 8.58
C GLU A 4 -19.87 2.82 7.10
N ARG A 5 -18.57 2.79 6.79
CA ARG A 5 -18.14 2.66 5.38
C ARG A 5 -18.46 1.25 4.91
N ILE A 6 -19.25 1.14 3.86
CA ILE A 6 -19.55 -0.13 3.18
C ILE A 6 -18.90 -0.14 1.80
N ALA A 7 -18.56 -1.34 1.30
CA ALA A 7 -18.15 -1.50 -0.09
C ALA A 7 -19.35 -1.21 -1.00
N THR A 8 -19.11 -0.56 -2.14
CA THR A 8 -20.16 -0.23 -3.13
C THR A 8 -20.46 -1.38 -4.08
N VAL A 9 -19.77 -2.52 -3.92
CA VAL A 9 -19.97 -3.75 -4.69
C VAL A 9 -19.90 -4.98 -3.79
N ALA A 10 -20.58 -6.03 -4.23
CA ALA A 10 -20.47 -7.41 -3.76
C ALA A 10 -19.01 -7.89 -3.55
N PRO A 11 -18.43 -8.11 -2.35
CA PRO A 11 -17.14 -8.79 -2.31
C PRO A 11 -17.30 -10.24 -2.81
N ILE A 12 -16.29 -10.74 -3.54
CA ILE A 12 -16.20 -12.18 -3.85
C ILE A 12 -15.60 -12.86 -2.61
N GLU A 13 -16.43 -13.56 -1.85
CA GLU A 13 -15.96 -14.33 -0.70
C GLU A 13 -15.17 -15.56 -1.15
N GLU A 14 -14.31 -16.08 -0.27
CA GLU A 14 -13.36 -17.14 -0.63
C GLU A 14 -14.06 -18.45 -1.07
N ASP A 15 -15.23 -18.75 -0.52
CA ASP A 15 -16.07 -19.89 -0.89
C ASP A 15 -16.89 -19.68 -2.18
N GLN A 16 -16.93 -18.46 -2.69
CA GLN A 16 -17.62 -18.06 -3.92
C GLN A 16 -16.66 -17.83 -5.09
N ALA A 17 -15.36 -17.86 -4.85
CA ALA A 17 -14.34 -17.56 -5.83
C ALA A 17 -14.32 -18.61 -6.96
N SER A 18 -14.19 -18.15 -8.21
CA SER A 18 -13.87 -19.04 -9.33
C SER A 18 -12.50 -19.69 -9.12
N GLU A 19 -12.19 -20.75 -9.89
CA GLU A 19 -10.88 -21.41 -9.84
C GLU A 19 -9.72 -20.42 -10.04
N ARG A 20 -9.86 -19.50 -11.01
CA ARG A 20 -8.88 -18.44 -11.29
C ARG A 20 -8.70 -17.48 -10.12
N VAL A 21 -9.79 -16.99 -9.52
CA VAL A 21 -9.72 -16.07 -8.37
C VAL A 21 -9.15 -16.78 -7.14
N SER A 22 -9.54 -18.03 -6.92
CA SER A 22 -9.03 -18.87 -5.82
C SER A 22 -7.53 -19.08 -5.91
N ALA A 23 -6.99 -19.30 -7.12
CA ALA A 23 -5.55 -19.41 -7.33
C ALA A 23 -4.80 -18.13 -6.92
N ILE A 24 -5.35 -16.95 -7.26
CA ILE A 24 -4.76 -15.65 -6.88
C ILE A 24 -4.86 -15.45 -5.36
N TYR A 25 -5.99 -15.79 -4.74
CA TYR A 25 -6.16 -15.72 -3.28
C TYR A 25 -5.15 -16.60 -2.54
N ASN A 26 -4.93 -17.82 -3.01
CA ASN A 26 -3.94 -18.71 -2.42
C ASN A 26 -2.52 -18.12 -2.53
N ASP A 27 -2.18 -17.49 -3.65
CA ASP A 27 -0.89 -16.80 -3.81
C ASP A 27 -0.76 -15.58 -2.88
N ILE A 28 -1.84 -14.80 -2.69
CA ILE A 28 -1.90 -13.70 -1.71
C ILE A 28 -1.61 -14.22 -0.30
N LYS A 29 -2.30 -15.28 0.15
CA LYS A 29 -2.12 -15.87 1.48
C LYS A 29 -0.69 -16.35 1.69
N SER A 30 -0.16 -17.11 0.74
CA SER A 30 1.19 -17.66 0.78
C SER A 30 2.24 -16.54 0.85
N THR A 31 2.13 -15.56 -0.05
CA THR A 31 3.10 -14.45 -0.15
C THR A 31 3.05 -13.55 1.07
N LYS A 32 1.87 -13.16 1.56
CA LYS A 32 1.71 -12.24 2.69
C LYS A 32 1.75 -12.92 4.05
N GLN A 33 1.76 -14.27 4.08
CA GLN A 33 1.70 -15.09 5.29
C GLN A 33 0.49 -14.71 6.17
N ILE A 34 -0.70 -14.83 5.59
CA ILE A 34 -1.99 -14.54 6.22
C ILE A 34 -3.00 -15.65 5.94
N ASP A 35 -3.94 -15.87 6.87
CA ASP A 35 -4.90 -16.99 6.79
C ASP A 35 -6.23 -16.61 6.13
N PHE A 36 -6.49 -15.32 5.94
CA PHE A 36 -7.71 -14.77 5.34
C PHE A 36 -7.37 -13.76 4.24
N ILE A 37 -8.32 -13.51 3.33
CA ILE A 37 -8.16 -12.49 2.28
C ILE A 37 -8.72 -11.12 2.75
N PRO A 38 -7.90 -10.07 2.85
CA PRO A 38 -8.37 -8.72 3.16
C PRO A 38 -9.43 -8.21 2.17
N ASN A 39 -10.38 -7.43 2.68
CA ASN A 39 -11.55 -6.96 1.92
C ASN A 39 -11.20 -6.24 0.61
N PHE A 40 -10.08 -5.52 0.54
CA PHE A 40 -9.62 -4.90 -0.72
C PHE A 40 -9.51 -5.93 -1.86
N TRP A 41 -8.85 -7.06 -1.60
CA TRP A 41 -8.69 -8.12 -2.59
C TRP A 41 -10.02 -8.79 -2.95
N LYS A 42 -10.91 -8.97 -1.97
CA LYS A 42 -12.27 -9.50 -2.21
C LYS A 42 -13.13 -8.59 -3.08
N VAL A 43 -13.03 -7.30 -2.86
CA VAL A 43 -13.81 -6.28 -3.57
C VAL A 43 -13.32 -6.11 -5.01
N ILE A 44 -12.00 -6.09 -5.26
CA ILE A 44 -11.50 -5.96 -6.65
C ILE A 44 -11.65 -7.25 -7.46
N ALA A 45 -11.84 -8.39 -6.79
CA ALA A 45 -12.04 -9.69 -7.44
C ALA A 45 -13.32 -9.81 -8.27
N VAL A 46 -14.26 -8.86 -8.14
CA VAL A 46 -15.40 -8.73 -9.08
C VAL A 46 -14.94 -8.59 -10.54
N ASN A 47 -13.69 -8.16 -10.75
CA ASN A 47 -13.00 -8.21 -12.03
C ASN A 47 -11.70 -9.02 -11.88
N PRO A 48 -11.66 -10.29 -12.33
CA PRO A 48 -10.48 -11.15 -12.19
C PRO A 48 -9.22 -10.62 -12.88
N ASP A 49 -9.35 -9.93 -14.03
CA ASP A 49 -8.21 -9.34 -14.74
C ASP A 49 -7.58 -8.21 -13.90
N LEU A 50 -8.42 -7.37 -13.29
CA LEU A 50 -7.97 -6.31 -12.39
C LEU A 50 -7.27 -6.90 -11.16
N LEU A 51 -7.86 -7.93 -10.54
CA LEU A 51 -7.26 -8.59 -9.38
C LEU A 51 -5.86 -9.12 -9.70
N GLU A 52 -5.72 -9.85 -10.82
CA GLU A 52 -4.45 -10.43 -11.23
C GLU A 52 -3.40 -9.36 -11.51
N GLN A 53 -3.76 -8.30 -12.24
CA GLN A 53 -2.86 -7.21 -12.57
C GLN A 53 -2.39 -6.45 -11.32
N VAL A 54 -3.32 -6.09 -10.42
CA VAL A 54 -3.00 -5.34 -9.20
C VAL A 54 -2.17 -6.20 -8.25
N TRP A 55 -2.53 -7.48 -8.09
CA TRP A 55 -1.76 -8.39 -7.25
C TRP A 55 -0.36 -8.62 -7.79
N GLY A 56 -0.20 -8.85 -9.11
CA GLY A 56 1.10 -9.06 -9.73
C GLY A 56 2.04 -7.86 -9.54
N GLN A 57 1.53 -6.64 -9.70
CA GLN A 57 2.29 -5.41 -9.43
C GLN A 57 2.65 -5.28 -7.95
N LEU A 58 1.68 -5.49 -7.05
CA LEU A 58 1.93 -5.39 -5.62
C LEU A 58 2.96 -6.42 -5.17
N LYS A 59 2.86 -7.67 -5.62
CA LYS A 59 3.83 -8.72 -5.33
C LYS A 59 5.23 -8.32 -5.80
N THR A 60 5.36 -7.83 -7.02
CA THR A 60 6.66 -7.42 -7.59
C THR A 60 7.33 -6.27 -6.83
N LEU A 61 6.54 -5.30 -6.36
CA LEU A 61 7.05 -4.09 -5.71
C LEU A 61 7.18 -4.23 -4.19
N MET A 62 6.20 -4.84 -3.54
CA MET A 62 6.13 -4.95 -2.07
C MET A 62 6.68 -6.27 -1.54
N HIS A 63 6.70 -7.33 -2.36
CA HIS A 63 7.25 -8.65 -2.03
C HIS A 63 8.24 -9.16 -3.11
N PRO A 64 9.24 -8.35 -3.50
CA PRO A 64 10.17 -8.71 -4.57
C PRO A 64 10.88 -10.05 -4.35
N GLU A 65 11.10 -10.44 -3.10
CA GLU A 65 11.62 -11.75 -2.72
C GLU A 65 10.76 -12.91 -3.23
N ALA A 66 9.44 -12.73 -3.31
CA ALA A 66 8.50 -13.74 -3.80
C ALA A 66 8.52 -13.91 -5.33
N VAL A 67 9.25 -13.04 -6.03
CA VAL A 67 9.50 -13.11 -7.48
C VAL A 67 10.99 -13.21 -7.81
N GLY A 68 11.82 -13.61 -6.84
CA GLY A 68 13.25 -13.82 -7.04
C GLY A 68 14.07 -12.54 -7.22
N ARG A 69 13.54 -11.38 -6.82
CA ARG A 69 14.22 -10.08 -6.94
C ARG A 69 14.75 -9.63 -5.59
N GLU A 70 16.02 -9.25 -5.55
CA GLU A 70 16.59 -8.58 -4.39
C GLU A 70 16.18 -7.10 -4.35
N SER A 71 15.79 -6.63 -3.17
CA SER A 71 15.44 -5.23 -2.94
C SER A 71 16.49 -4.51 -2.13
N LYS A 72 16.75 -3.25 -2.46
CA LYS A 72 17.56 -2.34 -1.64
C LYS A 72 16.78 -1.75 -0.46
N LEU A 73 15.46 -1.89 -0.46
CA LEU A 73 14.58 -1.44 0.62
C LEU A 73 14.14 -2.63 1.46
N THR A 74 14.19 -2.50 2.77
CA THR A 74 13.60 -3.49 3.69
C THR A 74 12.06 -3.51 3.53
N PRO A 75 11.37 -4.60 3.94
CA PRO A 75 9.92 -4.64 3.95
C PRO A 75 9.29 -3.48 4.75
N ALA A 76 9.85 -3.15 5.91
CA ALA A 76 9.37 -2.05 6.75
C ALA A 76 9.46 -0.69 6.01
N ILE A 77 10.55 -0.40 5.31
CA ILE A 77 10.70 0.85 4.55
C ILE A 77 9.64 0.95 3.45
N ARG A 78 9.35 -0.15 2.74
CA ARG A 78 8.30 -0.16 1.70
C ARG A 78 6.92 0.15 2.29
N GLU A 79 6.62 -0.41 3.45
CA GLU A 79 5.37 -0.16 4.17
C GLU A 79 5.28 1.26 4.76
N MET A 80 6.40 1.85 5.18
CA MET A 80 6.46 3.27 5.61
C MET A 80 6.13 4.22 4.44
N ILE A 81 6.68 3.94 3.25
CA ILE A 81 6.33 4.68 2.04
C ILE A 81 4.83 4.51 1.74
N ALA A 82 4.30 3.29 1.83
CA ALA A 82 2.90 3.00 1.56
C ALA A 82 1.95 3.72 2.53
N VAL A 83 2.24 3.73 3.83
CA VAL A 83 1.40 4.44 4.82
C VAL A 83 1.49 5.97 4.66
N ALA A 84 2.66 6.52 4.34
CA ALA A 84 2.83 7.94 4.07
C ALA A 84 2.00 8.40 2.87
N VAL A 85 2.08 7.67 1.74
CA VAL A 85 1.27 7.94 0.54
C VAL A 85 -0.23 7.76 0.84
N SER A 86 -0.58 6.73 1.60
CA SER A 86 -1.97 6.46 2.00
C SER A 86 -2.56 7.60 2.84
N ALA A 87 -1.76 8.16 3.76
CA ALA A 87 -2.16 9.29 4.60
C ALA A 87 -2.33 10.57 3.77
N THR A 88 -1.37 10.87 2.87
CA THR A 88 -1.48 12.00 1.93
C THR A 88 -2.72 11.92 1.06
N ASN A 89 -3.06 10.71 0.58
CA ASN A 89 -4.25 10.49 -0.25
C ASN A 89 -5.56 10.36 0.55
N GLY A 90 -5.53 10.45 1.88
CA GLY A 90 -6.71 10.35 2.73
C GLY A 90 -7.37 8.97 2.76
N CYS A 91 -6.64 7.89 2.41
CA CYS A 91 -7.20 6.55 2.36
C CYS A 91 -7.23 5.88 3.74
N SER A 92 -8.33 6.01 4.49
CA SER A 92 -8.42 5.44 5.84
C SER A 92 -8.29 3.91 5.90
N TYR A 93 -8.80 3.18 4.89
CA TYR A 93 -8.61 1.72 4.81
C TYR A 93 -7.13 1.37 4.66
N CYS A 94 -6.44 2.06 3.75
CA CYS A 94 -5.03 1.83 3.45
C CYS A 94 -4.15 2.18 4.66
N VAL A 95 -4.41 3.31 5.32
CA VAL A 95 -3.70 3.72 6.55
C VAL A 95 -3.79 2.62 7.62
N ASN A 96 -4.99 2.09 7.88
CA ASN A 96 -5.16 1.00 8.85
C ASN A 96 -4.41 -0.26 8.42
N SER A 97 -4.53 -0.66 7.16
CA SER A 97 -3.91 -1.87 6.62
C SER A 97 -2.37 -1.80 6.71
N HIS A 98 -1.76 -0.72 6.24
CA HIS A 98 -0.30 -0.57 6.25
C HIS A 98 0.24 -0.37 7.67
N THR A 99 -0.49 0.34 8.54
CA THR A 99 -0.12 0.46 9.96
C THR A 99 -0.09 -0.91 10.65
N ALA A 100 -1.08 -1.77 10.40
CA ALA A 100 -1.09 -3.12 10.98
C ALA A 100 0.13 -3.95 10.53
N ILE A 101 0.55 -3.83 9.27
CA ILE A 101 1.73 -4.51 8.75
C ILE A 101 3.01 -3.95 9.39
N LEU A 102 3.13 -2.62 9.53
CA LEU A 102 4.26 -1.99 10.21
C LEU A 102 4.40 -2.48 11.66
N LYS A 103 3.29 -2.60 12.40
CA LYS A 103 3.30 -3.17 13.76
C LYS A 103 3.77 -4.62 13.78
N LYS A 104 3.41 -5.45 12.78
CA LYS A 104 3.94 -6.82 12.63
C LYS A 104 5.46 -6.82 12.38
N HIS A 105 6.01 -5.76 11.79
CA HIS A 105 7.45 -5.55 11.63
C HIS A 105 8.14 -4.95 12.86
N GLY A 106 7.44 -4.75 13.98
CA GLY A 106 8.01 -4.21 15.21
C GLY A 106 8.20 -2.70 15.21
N ILE A 107 7.59 -1.97 14.27
CA ILE A 107 7.58 -0.51 14.27
C ILE A 107 6.62 -0.02 15.34
N ASP A 108 7.12 0.82 16.25
CA ASP A 108 6.34 1.40 17.36
C ASP A 108 5.57 2.66 16.93
N ASP A 109 4.72 3.13 17.84
CA ASP A 109 3.85 4.28 17.58
C ASP A 109 4.65 5.60 17.45
N GLU A 110 5.81 5.70 18.09
CA GLU A 110 6.72 6.86 17.99
C GLU A 110 7.33 6.95 16.59
N THR A 111 7.90 5.84 16.10
CA THR A 111 8.44 5.74 14.74
C THR A 111 7.36 5.97 13.68
N LEU A 112 6.15 5.45 13.89
CA LEU A 112 5.01 5.75 13.01
C LEU A 112 4.67 7.25 13.02
N GLY A 113 4.72 7.87 14.20
CA GLY A 113 4.56 9.31 14.37
C GLY A 113 5.57 10.10 13.54
N GLU A 114 6.85 9.72 13.54
CA GLU A 114 7.90 10.35 12.72
C GLU A 114 7.60 10.24 11.22
N VAL A 115 7.20 9.05 10.74
CA VAL A 115 6.84 8.84 9.32
C VAL A 115 5.71 9.78 8.90
N LEU A 116 4.66 9.88 9.73
CA LEU A 116 3.51 10.73 9.44
C LEU A 116 3.83 12.23 9.57
N ALA A 117 4.72 12.61 10.49
CA ALA A 117 5.20 13.98 10.63
C ALA A 117 6.00 14.42 9.38
N ILE A 118 6.87 13.55 8.86
CA ILE A 118 7.62 13.80 7.62
C ILE A 118 6.66 13.94 6.44
N ALA A 119 5.69 13.03 6.29
CA ALA A 119 4.69 13.11 5.24
C ALA A 119 3.87 14.41 5.31
N GLY A 120 3.45 14.81 6.51
CA GLY A 120 2.72 16.07 6.75
C GLY A 120 3.55 17.30 6.38
N LEU A 121 4.83 17.34 6.79
CA LEU A 121 5.76 18.41 6.45
C LEU A 121 5.90 18.56 4.93
N PHE A 122 6.15 17.46 4.22
CA PHE A 122 6.32 17.53 2.77
C PHE A 122 5.03 17.89 2.03
N ASN A 123 3.86 17.46 2.50
CA ASN A 123 2.58 17.94 1.95
C ASN A 123 2.46 19.47 2.08
N GLN A 124 2.82 20.03 3.23
CA GLN A 124 2.81 21.49 3.44
C GLN A 124 3.81 22.20 2.53
N THR A 125 5.08 21.78 2.51
CA THR A 125 6.12 22.47 1.75
C THR A 125 5.91 22.35 0.25
N ASN A 126 5.39 21.21 -0.23
CA ASN A 126 5.06 21.03 -1.64
C ASN A 126 3.94 21.98 -2.07
N SER A 127 2.88 22.13 -1.26
CA SER A 127 1.81 23.09 -1.55
C SER A 127 2.29 24.54 -1.55
N LEU A 128 3.24 24.91 -0.68
CA LEU A 128 3.83 26.25 -0.68
C LEU A 128 4.70 26.49 -1.92
N ALA A 129 5.59 25.55 -2.25
CA ALA A 129 6.46 25.66 -3.41
C ALA A 129 5.66 25.77 -4.72
N ASP A 130 4.63 24.92 -4.88
CA ASP A 130 3.72 24.97 -6.02
C ASP A 130 2.90 26.28 -6.01
N GLY A 131 2.30 26.66 -4.89
CA GLY A 131 1.50 27.88 -4.78
C GLY A 131 2.29 29.18 -5.10
N PHE A 132 3.56 29.24 -4.73
CA PHE A 132 4.46 30.35 -5.06
C PHE A 132 5.14 30.21 -6.43
N GLN A 133 4.90 29.11 -7.17
CA GLN A 133 5.51 28.82 -8.46
C GLN A 133 7.04 28.92 -8.40
N VAL A 134 7.63 28.32 -7.37
CA VAL A 134 9.08 28.35 -7.14
C VAL A 134 9.82 27.71 -8.31
N VAL A 135 10.83 28.41 -8.83
CA VAL A 135 11.72 27.88 -9.87
C VAL A 135 12.88 27.14 -9.21
N SER A 136 13.12 25.90 -9.64
CA SER A 136 14.24 25.10 -9.13
C SER A 136 15.59 25.68 -9.58
N ASP A 137 16.45 25.99 -8.62
CA ASP A 137 17.86 26.38 -8.80
C ASP A 137 18.84 25.33 -8.26
N VAL A 138 18.35 24.35 -7.51
CA VAL A 138 19.08 23.16 -7.06
C VAL A 138 18.73 21.99 -7.98
N LEU A 139 19.69 21.54 -8.78
CA LEU A 139 19.54 20.45 -9.75
C LEU A 139 20.53 19.30 -9.45
N PRO A 140 20.16 18.03 -9.69
CA PRO A 140 21.07 16.92 -9.53
C PRO A 140 22.22 16.99 -10.55
N ARG A 141 23.42 16.58 -10.13
CA ARG A 141 24.52 16.30 -11.06
C ARG A 141 24.21 15.01 -11.82
N LEU A 142 24.31 15.06 -13.14
CA LEU A 142 24.00 13.93 -14.03
C LEU A 142 25.27 13.24 -14.55
N ASP A 143 26.43 13.82 -14.29
CA ASP A 143 27.74 13.29 -14.60
C ASP A 143 28.26 12.44 -13.43
N VAL A 144 27.89 11.16 -13.46
CA VAL A 144 28.54 10.09 -12.69
C VAL A 144 28.80 8.91 -13.61
#